data_AF-A0A7W2AGH7-F1
#
_entry.id   AF-A0A7W2AGH7-F1
#
_cell.length_a   1.000
_cell.length_b   1.000
_cell.length_c   1.000
_cell.angle_alpha   90.00
_cell.angle_beta   90.00
_cell.angle_gamma   90.00
#
_symmetry.space_group_name_H-M   'P 1'
#
loop_
_entity.id
_entity.type
_entity.pdbx_description
1 polymer ?
#
loop_
_entity_poly.entity_id
_entity_poly.type
_entity_poly.pdbx_seq_one_letter_code
_entity_poly.pdbx_strand_id
1 'polypeptide(L)'
;MKKKGVILLSVFVAVVAIIAIVAAVTVTLSGEKDSANPTPALAVPKVSKDSQGRPLKEFTITAKPANWTLQPGIQVDALTYDGTVPGKTIKVTQGDHVKVQLINQMNEPVTIHWHGYPVPNGMDGVAGLTQAPVAPKHSFTYDFIAKVPGTYFYHSHYNSSTQVDRGLY
;
A
#
# COMPACT_ATOMS: atom_id res chain seq x y z
N MET A 1 71.15 27.47 39.26
CA MET A 1 70.13 26.52 39.74
C MET A 1 68.86 27.27 40.14
N LYS A 2 67.76 27.15 39.38
CA LYS A 2 66.33 27.28 39.81
C LYS A 2 65.43 27.08 38.58
N LYS A 3 64.68 25.97 38.55
CA LYS A 3 63.60 25.66 37.59
C LYS A 3 62.36 26.50 37.90
N LYS A 4 61.65 27.02 36.88
CA LYS A 4 60.16 27.15 36.74
C LYS A 4 59.88 27.49 35.27
N GLY A 5 58.90 26.99 34.54
CA GLY A 5 57.76 26.11 34.78
C GLY A 5 56.88 26.17 33.52
N VAL A 6 56.59 25.02 32.92
CA VAL A 6 55.75 24.85 31.73
C VAL A 6 54.29 25.09 32.11
N ILE A 7 53.64 26.11 31.56
CA ILE A 7 52.18 26.23 31.53
C ILE A 7 51.82 26.95 30.24
N LEU A 8 51.38 26.22 29.22
CA LEU A 8 50.40 26.68 28.21
C LEU A 8 50.10 25.54 27.20
N LEU A 9 49.70 24.36 27.69
CA LEU A 9 49.19 23.27 26.83
C LEU A 9 47.87 22.68 27.34
N SER A 10 47.13 23.44 28.14
CA SER A 10 45.90 22.97 28.80
C SER A 10 44.63 23.71 28.37
N VAL A 11 44.73 24.82 27.63
CA VAL A 11 43.54 25.60 27.22
C VAL A 11 42.98 25.15 25.87
N PHE A 12 43.81 24.60 24.96
CA PHE A 12 43.35 24.22 23.62
C PHE A 12 42.54 22.90 23.60
N VAL A 13 42.84 21.97 24.51
CA VAL A 13 42.13 20.68 24.60
C VAL A 13 40.71 20.85 25.14
N ALA A 14 40.50 21.82 26.05
CA ALA A 14 39.18 22.05 26.66
C ALA A 14 38.15 22.61 25.67
N VAL A 15 38.56 23.49 24.75
CA VAL A 15 37.64 24.11 23.77
C VAL A 15 37.19 23.11 22.71
N VAL A 16 38.08 22.22 22.26
CA VAL A 16 37.75 21.16 21.28
C VAL A 16 36.82 20.11 21.88
N ALA A 17 37.00 19.75 23.16
CA ALA A 17 36.10 18.83 23.85
C ALA A 17 34.68 19.39 24.02
N ILE A 18 34.52 20.69 24.29
CA ILE A 18 33.21 21.31 24.44
C ILE A 18 32.46 21.39 23.10
N ILE A 19 33.14 21.71 21.99
CA ILE A 19 32.51 21.75 20.66
C ILE A 19 32.07 20.35 20.21
N ALA A 20 32.86 19.31 20.50
CA ALA A 20 32.49 17.93 20.19
C ALA A 20 31.26 17.46 21.01
N ILE A 21 31.12 17.90 22.26
CA ILE A 21 29.95 17.58 23.09
C ILE A 21 28.71 18.33 22.59
N VAL A 22 28.82 19.59 22.18
CA VAL A 22 27.66 20.34 21.62
C VAL A 22 27.21 19.76 20.27
N ALA A 23 28.14 19.32 19.43
CA ALA A 23 27.83 18.62 18.18
C ALA A 23 27.22 17.23 18.42
N ALA A 24 27.66 16.50 19.46
CA ALA A 24 27.11 15.20 19.80
C ALA A 24 25.70 15.29 20.42
N VAL A 25 25.39 16.38 21.15
CA VAL A 25 24.07 16.60 21.77
C VAL A 25 23.03 17.13 20.76
N THR A 26 23.44 17.65 19.60
CA THR A 26 22.50 18.17 18.58
C THR A 26 22.00 17.14 17.56
N VAL A 27 22.51 15.90 17.58
CA VAL A 27 22.14 14.88 16.58
C VAL A 27 21.03 13.92 17.05
N THR A 28 20.67 13.91 18.33
CA THR A 28 19.65 13.00 18.86
C THR A 28 18.31 13.68 19.14
N LEU A 29 17.69 14.27 18.11
CA LEU A 29 16.24 14.46 18.02
C LEU A 29 15.78 14.36 16.56
N SER A 30 16.31 13.39 15.81
CA SER A 30 15.60 12.92 14.62
C SER A 30 14.55 11.93 15.11
N GLY A 31 13.31 12.42 15.21
CA GLY A 31 12.19 11.67 15.77
C GLY A 31 12.12 10.26 15.22
N GLU A 32 12.15 9.29 16.13
CA GLU A 32 11.66 7.95 15.92
C GLU A 32 10.19 8.11 15.49
N LYS A 33 9.94 8.07 14.18
CA LYS A 33 8.59 7.87 13.67
C LYS A 33 8.23 6.48 14.13
N ASP A 34 7.44 6.41 15.21
CA ASP A 34 6.70 5.23 15.60
C ASP A 34 6.21 4.54 14.33
N SER A 35 6.72 3.34 14.09
CA SER A 35 6.34 2.46 13.00
C SER A 35 4.94 1.89 13.28
N ALA A 36 4.00 2.78 13.59
CA ALA A 36 2.58 2.49 13.60
C ALA A 36 2.24 2.01 12.18
N ASN A 37 1.89 0.74 12.09
CA ASN A 37 1.47 0.09 10.87
C ASN A 37 0.49 1.04 10.15
N PRO A 38 0.80 1.57 8.95
CA PRO A 38 -0.06 2.58 8.34
C PRO A 38 -1.43 1.95 8.13
N THR A 39 -2.46 2.51 8.76
CA THR A 39 -3.85 2.13 8.50
C THR A 39 -4.04 2.09 6.99
N PRO A 40 -4.43 0.95 6.39
CA PRO A 40 -4.59 0.86 4.94
C PRO A 40 -5.50 1.98 4.45
N ALA A 41 -5.04 2.73 3.45
CA ALA A 41 -5.80 3.85 2.90
C ALA A 41 -7.15 3.33 2.36
N LEU A 42 -8.23 4.08 2.58
CA LEU A 42 -9.56 3.69 2.08
C LEU A 42 -9.71 4.03 0.60
N ALA A 43 -10.35 3.13 -0.15
CA ALA A 43 -10.83 3.41 -1.49
C ALA A 43 -12.06 4.32 -1.40
N VAL A 44 -12.14 5.35 -2.25
CA VAL A 44 -13.25 6.30 -2.26
C VAL A 44 -14.21 5.93 -3.38
N PRO A 45 -15.45 5.53 -3.08
CA PRO A 45 -16.43 5.22 -4.12
C PRO A 45 -17.11 6.48 -4.65
N LYS A 46 -17.54 6.43 -5.91
CA LYS A 46 -18.66 7.23 -6.37
C LYS A 46 -19.95 6.58 -5.86
N VAL A 47 -20.80 7.39 -5.21
CA VAL A 47 -22.04 6.92 -4.59
C VAL A 47 -23.25 7.38 -5.41
N SER A 48 -24.17 6.46 -5.68
CA SER A 48 -25.45 6.72 -6.35
C SER A 48 -26.51 5.71 -5.89
N LYS A 49 -27.58 5.53 -6.67
CA LYS A 49 -28.58 4.48 -6.46
C LYS A 49 -28.71 3.63 -7.71
N ASP A 50 -28.99 2.35 -7.53
CA ASP A 50 -29.31 1.45 -8.64
C ASP A 50 -30.80 1.54 -9.04
N SER A 51 -31.21 0.71 -10.00
CA SER A 51 -32.60 0.66 -10.50
C SER A 51 -33.63 0.20 -9.46
N GLN A 52 -33.19 -0.39 -8.35
CA GLN A 52 -34.03 -0.84 -7.24
C GLN A 52 -33.95 0.11 -6.04
N GLY A 53 -33.26 1.25 -6.19
CA GLY A 53 -33.09 2.25 -5.14
C GLY A 53 -32.06 1.90 -4.07
N ARG A 54 -31.29 0.81 -4.24
CA ARG A 54 -30.20 0.42 -3.32
C ARG A 54 -29.04 1.40 -3.46
N PRO A 55 -28.28 1.70 -2.38
CA PRO A 55 -27.04 2.44 -2.51
C PRO A 55 -26.08 1.71 -3.44
N LEU A 56 -25.63 2.40 -4.50
CA LEU A 56 -24.63 1.92 -5.45
C LEU A 56 -23.30 2.58 -5.14
N LYS A 57 -22.27 1.78 -4.85
CA LYS A 57 -20.89 2.22 -4.63
C LYS A 57 -20.01 1.71 -5.77
N GLU A 58 -19.51 2.65 -6.56
CA GLU A 58 -18.64 2.38 -7.70
C GLU A 58 -17.20 2.75 -7.34
N PHE A 59 -16.29 1.79 -7.42
CA PHE A 59 -14.86 1.97 -7.22
C PHE A 59 -14.11 1.78 -8.53
N THR A 60 -13.00 2.49 -8.70
CA THR A 60 -12.04 2.24 -9.76
C THR A 60 -10.73 1.81 -9.12
N ILE A 61 -10.21 0.66 -9.54
CA ILE A 61 -8.92 0.13 -9.12
C ILE A 61 -8.03 0.00 -10.35
N THR A 62 -6.83 0.55 -10.29
CA THR A 62 -5.86 0.46 -11.37
C THR A 62 -4.71 -0.47 -10.99
N ALA A 63 -4.57 -1.59 -11.69
CA ALA A 63 -3.39 -2.45 -11.58
C ALA A 63 -2.24 -1.82 -12.37
N LYS A 64 -1.12 -1.52 -11.69
CA LYS A 64 0.07 -0.89 -12.32
C LYS A 64 1.35 -1.23 -11.57
N PRO A 65 2.51 -1.23 -12.25
CA PRO A 65 3.80 -1.27 -11.57
C PRO A 65 4.05 0.02 -10.77
N ALA A 66 4.78 -0.08 -9.67
CA ALA A 66 5.26 1.08 -8.90
C ALA A 66 6.59 0.77 -8.20
N ASN A 67 7.46 1.77 -8.08
CA ASN A 67 8.58 1.72 -7.14
C ASN A 67 8.04 1.92 -5.73
N TRP A 68 8.11 0.87 -4.90
CA TRP A 68 7.60 0.89 -3.54
C TRP A 68 8.74 0.96 -2.53
N THR A 69 8.66 1.90 -1.57
CA THR A 69 9.65 1.99 -0.49
C THR A 69 9.25 1.05 0.64
N LEU A 70 9.99 -0.05 0.84
CA LEU A 70 9.76 -0.97 1.95
C LEU A 70 10.22 -0.36 3.28
N GLN A 71 11.37 0.30 3.26
CA GLN A 71 11.95 1.04 4.37
C GLN A 71 12.92 2.09 3.81
N PRO A 72 13.35 3.09 4.60
CA PRO A 72 14.29 4.11 4.12
C PRO A 72 15.52 3.49 3.43
N GLY A 73 15.76 3.88 2.18
CA GLY A 73 16.87 3.38 1.36
C GLY A 73 16.63 2.04 0.65
N ILE A 74 15.51 1.34 0.89
CA ILE A 74 15.16 0.09 0.20
C ILE A 74 13.90 0.29 -0.63
N GLN A 75 14.05 0.24 -1.95
CA GLN A 75 12.96 0.29 -2.92
C GLN A 75 12.86 -1.04 -3.67
N VAL A 76 11.63 -1.43 -4.02
CA VAL A 76 11.34 -2.65 -4.80
C VAL A 76 10.38 -2.36 -5.94
N ASP A 77 10.50 -3.15 -7.01
CA ASP A 77 9.59 -3.13 -8.15
C ASP A 77 8.30 -3.89 -7.82
N ALA A 78 7.33 -3.17 -7.27
CA ALA A 78 6.04 -3.71 -6.89
C ALA A 78 5.04 -3.74 -8.06
N LEU A 79 4.10 -4.67 -7.98
CA LEU A 79 2.83 -4.62 -8.71
C LEU A 79 1.75 -4.17 -7.72
N THR A 80 0.94 -3.20 -8.10
CA THR A 80 0.08 -2.50 -7.14
C THR A 80 -1.34 -2.35 -7.65
N TYR A 81 -2.28 -2.30 -6.71
CA TYR A 81 -3.59 -1.70 -6.93
C TYR A 81 -3.52 -0.23 -6.45
N ASP A 82 -3.71 0.71 -7.37
CA ASP A 82 -3.68 2.17 -7.14
C ASP A 82 -2.33 2.76 -6.69
N GLY A 83 -1.22 2.06 -6.91
CA GLY A 83 0.13 2.59 -6.62
C GLY A 83 0.59 2.41 -5.17
N THR A 84 -0.13 1.63 -4.37
CA THR A 84 0.24 1.33 -2.97
C THR A 84 0.32 -0.18 -2.74
N VAL A 85 1.12 -0.58 -1.76
CA VAL A 85 1.12 -1.94 -1.20
C VAL A 85 0.97 -1.82 0.33
N PRO A 86 -0.11 -2.33 0.94
CA PRO A 86 -1.27 -2.95 0.30
C PRO A 86 -2.08 -1.97 -0.57
N GLY A 87 -2.93 -2.52 -1.43
CA GLY A 87 -3.99 -1.81 -2.11
C GLY A 87 -4.97 -1.17 -1.13
N LYS A 88 -5.76 -0.23 -1.64
CA LYS A 88 -6.71 0.51 -0.79
C LYS A 88 -7.83 -0.40 -0.30
N THR A 89 -8.24 -0.21 0.95
CA THR A 89 -9.35 -0.96 1.55
C THR A 89 -10.69 -0.51 0.98
N ILE A 90 -11.45 -1.45 0.43
CA ILE A 90 -12.85 -1.24 0.04
C ILE A 90 -13.73 -1.37 1.29
N LYS A 91 -14.44 -0.30 1.64
CA LYS A 91 -15.40 -0.29 2.75
C LYS A 91 -16.82 -0.07 2.25
N VAL A 92 -17.67 -1.07 2.43
CA VAL A 92 -19.08 -1.07 2.03
C VAL A 92 -19.96 -1.46 3.21
N THR A 93 -21.26 -1.20 3.09
CA THR A 93 -22.29 -1.58 4.05
C THR A 93 -23.03 -2.81 3.52
N GLN A 94 -23.45 -3.71 4.40
CA GLN A 94 -24.30 -4.83 3.99
C GLN A 94 -25.56 -4.31 3.28
N GLY A 95 -25.85 -4.88 2.11
CA GLY A 95 -26.95 -4.48 1.23
C GLY A 95 -26.56 -3.53 0.09
N ASP A 96 -25.35 -2.93 0.13
CA ASP A 96 -24.86 -2.07 -0.95
C ASP A 96 -24.74 -2.86 -2.27
N HIS A 97 -25.10 -2.22 -3.38
CA HIS A 97 -24.70 -2.66 -4.72
C HIS A 97 -23.29 -2.17 -4.98
N VAL A 98 -22.36 -3.09 -5.21
CA VAL A 98 -20.93 -2.80 -5.37
C VAL A 98 -20.53 -3.03 -6.81
N LYS A 99 -19.91 -2.01 -7.41
CA LYS A 99 -19.21 -2.12 -8.69
C LYS A 99 -17.74 -1.78 -8.51
N VAL A 100 -16.85 -2.63 -9.00
CA VAL A 100 -15.40 -2.36 -8.98
C VAL A 100 -14.86 -2.50 -10.39
N GLN A 101 -14.48 -1.38 -10.99
CA GLN A 101 -13.82 -1.37 -12.29
C GLN A 101 -12.32 -1.57 -12.09
N LEU A 102 -11.82 -2.71 -12.51
CA LEU A 102 -10.39 -2.99 -12.64
C LEU A 102 -9.90 -2.45 -13.99
N ILE A 103 -8.89 -1.58 -13.96
CA ILE A 103 -8.17 -1.10 -15.14
C ILE A 103 -6.77 -1.69 -15.11
N ASN A 104 -6.39 -2.42 -16.16
CA ASN A 104 -5.06 -3.02 -16.24
C ASN A 104 -4.09 -2.10 -17.00
N GLN A 105 -3.18 -1.46 -16.27
CA GLN A 105 -2.05 -0.68 -16.83
C GLN A 105 -0.72 -1.44 -16.76
N MET A 106 -0.73 -2.71 -16.37
CA MET A 106 0.46 -3.57 -16.42
C MET A 106 0.68 -4.09 -17.85
N ASN A 107 1.84 -4.72 -18.07
CA ASN A 107 2.19 -5.39 -19.33
C ASN A 107 1.78 -6.87 -19.37
N GLU A 108 1.14 -7.37 -18.31
CA GLU A 108 0.63 -8.75 -18.20
C GLU A 108 -0.84 -8.76 -17.77
N PRO A 109 -1.59 -9.84 -18.04
CA PRO A 109 -2.97 -9.97 -17.58
C PRO A 109 -3.11 -9.99 -16.06
N VAL A 110 -4.28 -9.60 -15.57
CA VAL A 110 -4.59 -9.52 -14.13
C VAL A 110 -6.07 -9.75 -13.88
N THR A 111 -6.41 -10.15 -12.66
CA THR A 111 -7.78 -10.21 -12.15
C THR A 111 -7.83 -9.67 -10.72
N ILE A 112 -9.02 -9.58 -10.14
CA ILE A 112 -9.25 -9.47 -8.70
C ILE A 112 -10.12 -10.67 -8.29
N HIS A 113 -9.62 -11.48 -7.38
CA HIS A 113 -10.38 -12.49 -6.65
C HIS A 113 -10.78 -11.97 -5.27
N TRP A 114 -12.02 -12.27 -4.86
CA TRP A 114 -12.63 -11.77 -3.62
C TRP A 114 -12.54 -12.84 -2.53
N HIS A 115 -11.37 -12.99 -1.94
CA HIS A 115 -11.06 -14.11 -1.07
C HIS A 115 -12.00 -14.18 0.15
N GLY A 116 -12.77 -15.27 0.21
CA GLY A 116 -13.76 -15.52 1.26
C GLY A 116 -15.12 -14.84 1.04
N TYR A 117 -15.27 -13.94 0.06
CA TYR A 117 -16.53 -13.26 -0.20
C TYR A 117 -17.38 -13.99 -1.24
N PRO A 118 -18.67 -14.27 -0.97
CA PRO A 118 -19.52 -15.00 -1.90
C PRO A 118 -20.07 -14.08 -3.01
N VAL A 119 -19.28 -13.87 -4.06
CA VAL A 119 -19.71 -13.17 -5.29
C VAL A 119 -20.38 -14.14 -6.28
N PRO A 120 -21.18 -13.65 -7.27
CA PRO A 120 -21.60 -14.47 -8.40
C PRO A 120 -20.40 -15.08 -9.11
N ASN A 121 -20.52 -16.31 -9.65
CA ASN A 121 -19.38 -17.04 -10.19
C ASN A 121 -18.56 -16.23 -11.22
N GLY A 122 -19.21 -15.57 -12.19
CA GLY A 122 -18.53 -14.74 -13.19
C GLY A 122 -17.81 -13.48 -12.66
N MET A 123 -17.91 -13.21 -11.35
CA MET A 123 -17.25 -12.10 -10.66
C MET A 123 -16.15 -12.58 -9.71
N ASP A 124 -15.87 -13.89 -9.68
CA ASP A 124 -14.97 -14.50 -8.71
C ASP A 124 -13.48 -14.27 -9.00
N GLY A 125 -13.10 -13.91 -10.23
CA GLY A 125 -11.71 -13.51 -10.51
C GLY A 125 -10.73 -14.63 -10.81
N VAL A 126 -11.13 -15.90 -10.77
CA VAL A 126 -10.25 -17.04 -11.10
C VAL A 126 -10.05 -17.10 -12.61
N ALA A 127 -8.87 -16.66 -13.06
CA ALA A 127 -8.56 -16.51 -14.48
C ALA A 127 -8.62 -17.86 -15.20
N GLY A 128 -9.32 -17.89 -16.35
CA GLY A 128 -9.48 -19.09 -17.17
C GLY A 128 -10.53 -20.09 -16.67
N LEU A 129 -11.09 -19.87 -15.47
CA LEU A 129 -12.16 -20.71 -14.91
C LEU A 129 -13.47 -19.94 -14.81
N THR A 130 -13.49 -18.85 -14.05
CA THR A 130 -14.73 -18.08 -13.80
C THR A 130 -14.84 -16.84 -14.67
N GLN A 131 -13.72 -16.34 -15.18
CA GLN A 131 -13.66 -15.27 -16.17
C GLN A 131 -12.37 -15.31 -17.00
N ALA A 132 -12.36 -14.62 -18.15
CA ALA A 132 -11.12 -14.30 -18.85
C ALA A 132 -10.29 -13.29 -18.02
N PRO A 133 -8.95 -13.39 -18.02
CA PRO A 133 -8.12 -12.40 -17.36
C PRO A 133 -8.20 -11.05 -18.08
N VAL A 134 -8.06 -9.96 -17.33
CA VAL A 134 -8.09 -8.60 -17.91
C VAL A 134 -6.76 -8.34 -18.60
N ALA A 135 -6.76 -8.31 -19.93
CA ALA A 135 -5.57 -8.07 -20.73
C ALA A 135 -4.97 -6.67 -20.50
N PRO A 136 -3.68 -6.45 -20.80
CA PRO A 136 -3.06 -5.12 -20.76
C PRO A 136 -3.89 -4.07 -21.51
N LYS A 137 -4.09 -2.89 -20.91
CA LYS A 137 -4.88 -1.76 -21.44
C LYS A 137 -6.39 -2.03 -21.54
N HIS A 138 -6.88 -3.14 -21.00
CA HIS A 138 -8.31 -3.42 -20.88
C HIS A 138 -8.81 -3.19 -19.45
N SER A 139 -10.13 -3.26 -19.31
CA SER A 139 -10.80 -3.17 -18.02
C SER A 139 -11.90 -4.22 -17.89
N PHE A 140 -12.27 -4.50 -16.65
CA PHE A 140 -13.39 -5.37 -16.29
C PHE A 140 -14.10 -4.81 -15.07
N THR A 141 -15.42 -4.92 -15.02
CA THR A 141 -16.22 -4.46 -13.88
C THR A 141 -16.79 -5.65 -13.14
N TYR A 142 -16.35 -5.80 -11.89
CA TYR A 142 -16.97 -6.69 -10.92
C TYR A 142 -18.27 -6.07 -10.41
N ASP A 143 -19.35 -6.85 -10.37
CA ASP A 143 -20.69 -6.37 -10.05
C ASP A 143 -21.40 -7.36 -9.12
N PHE A 144 -21.61 -6.97 -7.85
CA PHE A 144 -22.24 -7.84 -6.86
C PHE A 144 -22.95 -7.05 -5.75
N ILE A 145 -23.80 -7.75 -4.99
CA ILE A 145 -24.47 -7.19 -3.81
C ILE A 145 -23.70 -7.62 -2.56
N ALA A 146 -23.42 -6.67 -1.67
CA ALA A 146 -22.72 -6.92 -0.42
C ALA A 146 -23.64 -7.61 0.61
N LYS A 147 -23.90 -8.92 0.49
CA LYS A 147 -24.87 -9.66 1.33
C LYS A 147 -24.36 -10.10 2.70
N VAL A 148 -23.06 -10.41 2.82
CA VAL A 148 -22.48 -11.01 4.03
C VAL A 148 -21.54 -10.01 4.72
N PRO A 149 -21.74 -9.66 6.01
CA PRO A 149 -20.81 -8.81 6.73
C PRO A 149 -19.51 -9.57 7.05
N GLY A 150 -18.42 -8.86 7.28
CA GLY A 150 -17.14 -9.45 7.67
C GLY A 150 -15.93 -8.68 7.16
N THR A 151 -14.75 -9.22 7.47
CA THR A 151 -13.47 -8.75 6.92
C THR A 151 -12.98 -9.78 5.92
N TYR A 152 -12.78 -9.33 4.70
CA TYR A 152 -12.32 -10.13 3.56
C TYR A 152 -11.14 -9.41 2.94
N PHE A 153 -10.47 -10.04 1.97
CA PHE A 153 -9.42 -9.40 1.19
C PHE A 153 -9.60 -9.72 -0.29
N TYR A 154 -8.90 -8.97 -1.12
CA TYR A 154 -8.92 -9.16 -2.56
C TYR A 154 -7.49 -9.25 -3.07
N HIS A 155 -7.25 -10.06 -4.09
CA HIS A 155 -5.90 -10.23 -4.63
C HIS A 155 -5.94 -10.72 -6.08
N SER A 156 -4.82 -10.66 -6.79
CA SER A 156 -4.78 -11.20 -8.16
C SER A 156 -4.90 -12.74 -8.19
N HIS A 157 -5.62 -13.25 -9.20
CA HIS A 157 -5.80 -14.67 -9.45
C HIS A 157 -5.47 -15.11 -10.89
N TYR A 158 -4.54 -14.39 -11.55
CA TYR A 158 -3.92 -14.80 -12.82
C TYR A 158 -2.62 -15.58 -12.61
N ASN A 159 -1.51 -14.89 -12.29
CA ASN A 159 -0.24 -15.52 -11.90
C ASN A 159 0.00 -15.29 -10.40
N SER A 160 -0.87 -15.87 -9.56
CA SER A 160 -0.99 -15.50 -8.14
C SER A 160 0.31 -15.57 -7.37
N SER A 161 1.14 -16.59 -7.59
CA SER A 161 2.42 -16.71 -6.88
C SER A 161 3.25 -15.44 -7.08
N THR A 162 3.49 -15.02 -8.32
CA THR A 162 4.31 -13.82 -8.57
C THR A 162 3.55 -12.52 -8.28
N GLN A 163 2.27 -12.43 -8.65
CA GLN A 163 1.53 -11.18 -8.59
C GLN A 163 1.16 -10.79 -7.16
N VAL A 164 0.77 -11.75 -6.32
CA VAL A 164 0.49 -11.51 -4.91
C VAL A 164 1.79 -11.22 -4.16
N ASP A 165 2.86 -11.99 -4.37
CA ASP A 165 4.16 -11.74 -3.73
C ASP A 165 4.72 -10.35 -4.05
N ARG A 166 4.39 -9.79 -5.21
CA ARG A 166 4.81 -8.45 -5.65
C ARG A 166 3.88 -7.32 -5.22
N GLY A 167 2.76 -7.60 -4.56
CA GLY A 167 1.92 -6.58 -3.92
C GLY A 167 0.49 -6.42 -4.43
N LEU A 168 -0.01 -7.29 -5.31
CA LEU A 168 -1.40 -7.23 -5.79
C LEU A 168 -2.38 -7.87 -4.78
N TYR A 169 -2.56 -7.18 -3.65
CA TYR A 169 -3.52 -7.46 -2.58
C TYR A 169 -3.91 -6.18 -1.81
#